data_AF-S4YA96-F1
#
_entry.id   AF-S4YA96-F1
#
_cell.length_a   1.000
_cell.length_b   1.000
_cell.length_c   1.000
_cell.angle_alpha   90.00
_cell.angle_beta   90.00
_cell.angle_gamma   90.00
#
_symmetry.space_group_name_H-M   'P 1'
#
loop_
_entity.id
_entity.type
_entity.pdbx_description
1 polymer ?
#
loop_
_entity_poly.entity_id
_entity_poly.type
_entity_poly.pdbx_seq_one_letter_code
_entity_poly.pdbx_strand_id
1 'polypeptide(L)'
;MLVLIGSLVACGGAAPPPSAPEPAEADEAAPAAASGGEAAEDGDGKKEEDAAADASRQIPTTCEQKGDVCVPPAAFVKRLCSGFYPDVALSLFAKGSPFTRGYLTRDTEAWNASGGSSSNDKLLFDEEVLILYHRAPDTGGMVVSGAGGGYDVLRWDGTCASLMTEEVRQHVPPKPKYAPIPWKSLDEKTREAFQADEKVGKIVAERRKECKGATMGAVSAKCEKVDKQMGAALIEYVRGGGALPAPGPLK
;
A
#
# COMPACT_ATOMS: atom_id res chain seq x y z
N MET A 1 -42.57 35.78 -28.12
CA MET A 1 -43.53 36.52 -27.28
C MET A 1 -43.40 35.98 -25.87
N LEU A 2 -43.42 36.91 -24.91
CA LEU A 2 -43.20 36.79 -23.46
C LEU A 2 -41.75 36.73 -22.94
N VAL A 3 -41.42 37.88 -22.36
CA VAL A 3 -40.32 38.32 -21.52
C VAL A 3 -40.52 37.81 -20.10
N LEU A 4 -39.45 37.47 -19.37
CA LEU A 4 -39.36 37.83 -17.96
C LEU A 4 -37.91 38.05 -17.52
N ILE A 5 -37.71 39.26 -17.01
CA ILE A 5 -36.50 39.90 -16.49
C ILE A 5 -36.39 39.54 -15.01
N GLY A 6 -35.18 39.29 -14.53
CA GLY A 6 -34.91 39.09 -13.11
C GLY A 6 -33.46 39.43 -12.76
N SER A 7 -33.18 40.72 -12.55
CA SER A 7 -31.93 41.23 -11.99
C SER A 7 -31.96 41.14 -10.47
N LEU A 8 -30.95 40.54 -9.85
CA LEU A 8 -30.62 40.73 -8.44
C LEU A 8 -29.17 41.17 -8.30
N VAL A 9 -29.01 42.35 -7.72
CA VAL A 9 -27.77 42.99 -7.30
C VAL A 9 -27.40 42.44 -5.94
N ALA A 10 -26.15 41.99 -5.76
CA ALA A 10 -25.59 41.68 -4.44
C ALA A 10 -24.21 42.33 -4.29
N CYS A 11 -24.18 43.41 -3.51
CA CYS A 11 -22.98 43.98 -2.89
C CYS A 11 -22.55 43.11 -1.71
N GLY A 12 -21.24 42.93 -1.50
CA GLY A 12 -20.76 42.34 -0.24
C GLY A 12 -19.26 42.09 -0.17
N GLY A 13 -18.50 43.13 0.19
CA GLY A 13 -17.32 43.08 1.07
C GLY A 13 -16.15 42.15 0.73
N ALA A 14 -15.09 42.71 0.14
CA ALA A 14 -13.75 42.13 0.17
C ALA A 14 -13.08 42.44 1.52
N ALA A 15 -12.66 41.41 2.25
CA ALA A 15 -11.77 41.55 3.40
C ALA A 15 -10.30 41.43 2.91
N PRO A 16 -9.37 42.29 3.37
CA PRO A 16 -7.96 42.15 3.04
C PRO A 16 -7.35 40.95 3.78
N PRO A 17 -6.34 40.27 3.18
CA PRO A 17 -5.65 39.19 3.84
C PRO A 17 -4.80 39.70 5.03
N PRO A 18 -4.64 38.91 6.09
CA PRO A 18 -3.76 39.26 7.21
C PRO A 18 -2.28 39.27 6.78
N SER A 19 -1.57 40.28 7.26
CA SER A 19 -0.13 40.45 7.08
C SER A 19 0.66 39.27 7.66
N ALA A 20 1.65 38.80 6.90
CA ALA A 20 2.68 37.88 7.36
C ALA A 20 3.52 38.52 8.49
N PRO A 21 3.96 37.75 9.51
CA PRO A 21 4.99 38.22 10.41
C PRO A 21 6.36 38.16 9.72
N GLU A 22 7.07 39.30 9.74
CA GLU A 22 8.50 39.39 9.48
C GLU A 22 9.30 38.71 10.62
N PRO A 23 10.49 38.18 10.32
CA PRO A 23 11.34 37.46 11.26
C PRO A 23 12.17 38.43 12.10
N ALA A 24 12.22 38.22 13.41
CA ALA A 24 13.19 38.88 14.27
C ALA A 24 14.42 38.00 14.46
N GLU A 25 15.56 38.53 14.02
CA GLU A 25 16.95 38.13 14.28
C GLU A 25 17.20 37.91 15.79
N ALA A 26 17.80 36.78 16.14
CA ALA A 26 19.20 36.62 16.53
C ALA A 26 19.58 37.35 17.84
N ASP A 27 19.81 36.54 18.89
CA ASP A 27 20.73 36.93 19.96
C ASP A 27 21.75 35.81 20.13
N GLU A 28 22.99 36.19 19.84
CA GLU A 28 24.19 35.38 19.82
C GLU A 28 24.88 35.55 21.18
N ALA A 29 24.99 34.48 21.95
CA ALA A 29 25.90 34.44 23.09
C ALA A 29 26.46 33.01 23.27
N ALA A 30 27.74 32.88 22.97
CA ALA A 30 28.60 31.78 23.38
C ALA A 30 29.93 32.38 23.91
N PRO A 31 30.79 31.63 24.63
CA PRO A 31 30.57 30.40 25.39
C PRO A 31 31.07 30.54 26.85
N ALA A 32 30.63 29.65 27.75
CA ALA A 32 31.34 29.38 28.99
C ALA A 32 31.71 27.90 29.03
N ALA A 33 33.00 27.63 28.84
CA ALA A 33 33.60 26.32 29.02
C ALA A 33 33.64 25.96 30.52
N ALA A 34 33.11 24.80 30.87
CA ALA A 34 33.51 24.06 32.05
C ALA A 34 33.72 22.60 31.65
N SER A 35 35.00 22.23 31.65
CA SER A 35 35.52 20.88 31.54
C SER A 35 35.07 20.04 32.74
N GLY A 36 34.71 18.77 32.51
CA GLY A 36 34.69 17.76 33.56
C GLY A 36 33.76 16.59 33.25
N GLY A 37 34.36 15.46 32.89
CA GLY A 37 33.76 14.14 33.07
C GLY A 37 33.47 13.38 31.77
N GLU A 38 34.49 12.68 31.27
CA GLU A 38 34.27 11.40 30.59
C GLU A 38 33.47 10.49 31.52
N ALA A 39 32.20 10.29 31.18
CA ALA A 39 31.46 9.08 31.48
C ALA A 39 31.09 8.48 30.13
N ALA A 40 31.84 7.45 29.75
CA ALA A 40 31.39 6.50 28.75
C ALA A 40 30.13 5.83 29.31
N GLU A 41 28.96 6.31 28.89
CA GLU A 41 27.74 5.49 28.92
C GLU A 41 27.63 4.81 27.55
N ASP A 42 27.96 3.52 27.60
CA ASP A 42 27.71 2.47 26.62
C ASP A 42 26.45 2.76 25.78
N GLY A 43 26.53 2.86 24.45
CA GLY A 43 26.88 1.72 23.61
C GLY A 43 25.69 0.77 23.34
N ASP A 44 24.63 0.85 24.14
CA ASP A 44 23.51 -0.12 24.11
C ASP A 44 22.26 0.40 23.38
N GLY A 45 21.89 1.68 23.58
CA GLY A 45 20.67 2.24 22.98
C GLY A 45 20.69 2.34 21.45
N LYS A 46 21.88 2.60 20.86
CA LYS A 46 22.03 2.66 19.40
C LYS A 46 21.90 1.28 18.75
N LYS A 47 22.36 0.22 19.43
CA LYS A 47 22.33 -1.14 18.91
C LYS A 47 20.92 -1.74 18.95
N GLU A 48 20.14 -1.39 19.96
CA GLU A 48 18.73 -1.81 20.08
C GLU A 48 17.82 -1.06 19.09
N GLU A 49 18.07 0.24 18.88
CA GLU A 49 17.35 1.04 17.86
C GLU A 49 17.68 0.59 16.43
N ASP A 50 18.95 0.29 16.12
CA ASP A 50 19.37 -0.26 14.84
C ASP A 50 18.75 -1.66 14.58
N ALA A 51 18.67 -2.51 15.61
CA ALA A 51 18.05 -3.84 15.51
C ALA A 51 16.53 -3.76 15.28
N ALA A 52 15.82 -2.85 15.97
CA ALA A 52 14.39 -2.63 15.77
C ALA A 52 14.11 -2.05 14.37
N ALA A 53 14.97 -1.13 13.89
CA ALA A 53 14.89 -0.59 12.55
C ALA A 53 15.09 -1.68 11.48
N ASP A 54 16.06 -2.57 11.64
CA ASP A 54 16.29 -3.67 10.72
C ASP A 54 15.17 -4.73 10.76
N ALA A 55 14.65 -5.05 11.95
CA ALA A 55 13.49 -5.94 12.09
C ALA A 55 12.26 -5.41 11.33
N SER A 56 12.03 -4.09 11.36
CA SER A 56 10.93 -3.47 10.62
C SER A 56 11.09 -3.49 9.10
N ARG A 57 12.28 -3.83 8.58
CA ARG A 57 12.53 -4.04 7.14
C ARG A 57 12.37 -5.49 6.70
N GLN A 58 12.45 -6.43 7.64
CA GLN A 58 12.31 -7.85 7.36
C GLN A 58 10.85 -8.21 7.11
N ILE A 59 10.64 -9.12 6.16
CA ILE A 59 9.30 -9.57 5.80
C ILE A 59 8.80 -10.52 6.89
N PRO A 60 7.69 -10.19 7.57
CA PRO A 60 7.22 -10.97 8.69
C PRO A 60 6.67 -12.32 8.22
N THR A 61 7.00 -13.37 8.98
CA THR A 61 6.43 -14.72 8.82
C THR A 61 5.37 -15.04 9.88
N THR A 62 5.25 -14.18 10.88
CA THR A 62 4.24 -14.23 11.94
C THR A 62 3.38 -12.96 11.87
N CYS A 63 2.29 -12.93 12.63
CA CYS A 63 1.41 -11.77 12.67
C CYS A 63 1.10 -11.36 14.11
N GLU A 64 0.58 -10.15 14.25
CA GLU A 64 -0.08 -9.69 15.45
C GLU A 64 -1.59 -9.91 15.33
N GLN A 65 -2.19 -10.53 16.34
CA GLN A 65 -3.64 -10.68 16.42
C GLN A 65 -4.26 -9.34 16.87
N LYS A 66 -5.20 -8.80 16.10
CA LYS A 66 -5.99 -7.60 16.42
C LYS A 66 -7.48 -7.94 16.22
N GLY A 67 -8.18 -8.30 17.29
CA GLY A 67 -9.53 -8.87 17.17
C GLY A 67 -9.48 -10.17 16.37
N ASP A 68 -10.31 -10.29 15.33
CA ASP A 68 -10.36 -11.48 14.47
C ASP A 68 -9.37 -11.44 13.30
N VAL A 69 -8.58 -10.37 13.15
CA VAL A 69 -7.58 -10.25 12.09
C VAL A 69 -6.17 -10.49 12.59
N CYS A 70 -5.37 -11.12 11.74
CA CYS A 70 -3.96 -11.41 11.93
C CYS A 70 -3.19 -10.57 10.91
N VAL A 71 -2.45 -9.58 11.39
CA VAL A 71 -1.86 -8.52 10.55
C VAL A 71 -0.34 -8.41 10.75
N PRO A 72 0.42 -7.88 9.78
CA PRO A 72 1.86 -7.62 9.96
C PRO A 72 2.13 -6.61 11.10
N PRO A 73 3.35 -6.60 11.69
CA PRO A 73 3.73 -5.61 12.68
C PRO A 73 3.62 -4.17 12.15
N ALA A 74 3.12 -3.25 12.97
CA ALA A 74 2.81 -1.88 12.54
C ALA A 74 4.02 -1.12 11.96
N ALA A 75 5.21 -1.32 12.53
CA ALA A 75 6.45 -0.70 12.04
C ALA A 75 6.80 -1.16 10.61
N PHE A 76 6.59 -2.44 10.31
CA PHE A 76 6.75 -2.99 8.97
C PHE A 76 5.70 -2.42 8.01
N VAL A 77 4.42 -2.36 8.43
CA VAL A 77 3.34 -1.78 7.62
C VAL A 77 3.64 -0.34 7.23
N LYS A 78 4.12 0.49 8.16
CA LYS A 78 4.47 1.88 7.89
C LYS A 78 5.52 2.01 6.77
N ARG A 79 6.55 1.16 6.78
CA ARG A 79 7.58 1.13 5.72
C ARG A 79 7.06 0.54 4.42
N LEU A 80 6.26 -0.52 4.49
CA LEU A 80 5.64 -1.14 3.33
C LEU A 80 4.79 -0.12 2.57
N CYS A 81 3.93 0.60 3.28
CA CYS A 81 2.98 1.53 2.70
C CYS A 81 3.56 2.90 2.36
N SER A 82 4.81 3.19 2.71
CA SER A 82 5.53 4.37 2.21
C SER A 82 6.18 4.16 0.83
N GLY A 83 6.12 2.94 0.29
CA GLY A 83 6.73 2.60 -1.00
C GLY A 83 5.86 1.72 -1.88
N PHE A 84 6.50 1.04 -2.83
CA PHE A 84 5.88 0.16 -3.80
C PHE A 84 6.69 -1.13 -3.89
N TYR A 85 6.11 -2.24 -3.43
CA TYR A 85 6.85 -3.48 -3.16
C TYR A 85 6.10 -4.71 -3.69
N PRO A 86 6.05 -4.92 -5.02
CA PRO A 86 5.29 -6.02 -5.63
C PRO A 86 5.79 -7.40 -5.18
N ASP A 87 7.10 -7.63 -5.10
CA ASP A 87 7.66 -8.91 -4.63
C ASP A 87 7.30 -9.21 -3.16
N VAL A 88 7.25 -8.19 -2.31
CA VAL A 88 6.82 -8.34 -0.91
C VAL A 88 5.34 -8.70 -0.84
N ALA A 89 4.50 -8.08 -1.67
CA ALA A 89 3.09 -8.47 -1.76
C ALA A 89 2.94 -9.94 -2.14
N LEU A 90 3.68 -10.43 -3.15
CA LEU A 90 3.64 -11.86 -3.52
C LEU A 90 4.01 -12.77 -2.34
N SER A 91 5.01 -12.40 -1.53
CA SER A 91 5.40 -13.16 -0.33
C SER A 91 4.30 -13.13 0.75
N LEU A 92 3.68 -11.99 1.00
CA LEU A 92 2.62 -11.85 2.01
C LEU A 92 1.32 -12.54 1.59
N PHE A 93 1.04 -12.61 0.28
CA PHE A 93 -0.08 -13.36 -0.29
C PHE A 93 0.25 -14.83 -0.59
N ALA A 94 1.45 -15.31 -0.28
CA ALA A 94 1.82 -16.70 -0.52
C ALA A 94 0.95 -17.67 0.29
N LYS A 95 0.78 -18.90 -0.22
CA LYS A 95 0.10 -19.96 0.50
C LYS A 95 0.78 -20.21 1.85
N GLY A 96 0.01 -20.30 2.92
CA GLY A 96 0.52 -20.55 4.26
C GLY A 96 1.00 -19.30 4.99
N SER A 97 0.93 -18.12 4.38
CA SER A 97 1.11 -16.88 5.13
C SER A 97 -0.01 -16.74 6.19
N PRO A 98 0.29 -16.19 7.38
CA PRO A 98 -0.69 -16.11 8.45
C PRO A 98 -1.71 -14.98 8.23
N PHE A 99 -1.41 -14.03 7.35
CA PHE A 99 -2.11 -12.76 7.28
C PHE A 99 -3.55 -12.87 6.77
N THR A 100 -4.45 -12.10 7.38
CA THR A 100 -5.86 -12.09 7.02
C THR A 100 -6.09 -11.41 5.67
N ARG A 101 -6.87 -12.09 4.82
CA ARG A 101 -7.34 -11.56 3.54
C ARG A 101 -8.66 -10.85 3.71
N GLY A 102 -8.84 -9.79 2.94
CA GLY A 102 -10.10 -9.06 2.78
C GLY A 102 -10.53 -9.07 1.32
N TYR A 103 -11.80 -8.78 1.08
CA TYR A 103 -12.40 -8.67 -0.24
C TYR A 103 -13.28 -7.43 -0.28
N LEU A 104 -13.20 -6.70 -1.38
CA LEU A 104 -13.97 -5.47 -1.50
C LEU A 104 -15.46 -5.71 -1.71
N THR A 105 -16.29 -4.90 -1.07
CA THR A 105 -17.76 -4.94 -1.16
C THR A 105 -18.33 -3.98 -2.19
N ARG A 106 -17.50 -3.10 -2.77
CA ARG A 106 -17.84 -2.14 -3.83
C ARG A 106 -16.58 -1.70 -4.58
N ASP A 107 -16.74 -0.99 -5.69
CA ASP A 107 -15.62 -0.29 -6.33
C ASP A 107 -15.26 0.95 -5.50
N THR A 108 -13.98 1.15 -5.20
CA THR A 108 -13.49 2.24 -4.33
C THR A 108 -12.26 2.91 -4.94
N GLU A 109 -12.13 4.22 -4.76
CA GLU A 109 -10.93 4.96 -5.20
C GLU A 109 -9.70 4.52 -4.39
N ALA A 110 -8.56 4.36 -5.05
CA ALA A 110 -7.32 4.04 -4.37
C ALA A 110 -6.69 5.29 -3.75
N TRP A 111 -6.72 5.37 -2.42
CA TRP A 111 -6.03 6.38 -1.64
C TRP A 111 -5.28 5.71 -0.48
N ASN A 112 -4.21 6.32 0.03
CA ASN A 112 -3.35 5.73 1.06
C ASN A 112 -3.14 6.73 2.21
N ALA A 113 -3.77 6.49 3.35
CA ALA A 113 -3.66 7.32 4.55
C ALA A 113 -2.30 7.19 5.26
N SER A 114 -1.54 6.13 4.97
CA SER A 114 -0.23 5.88 5.58
C SER A 114 0.92 6.68 4.96
N GLY A 115 0.64 7.55 3.98
CA GLY A 115 1.59 8.56 3.49
C GLY A 115 2.49 8.13 2.33
N GLY A 116 2.16 7.05 1.61
CA GLY A 116 2.83 6.66 0.36
C GLY A 116 1.93 6.76 -0.87
N SER A 117 2.48 6.40 -2.03
CA SER A 117 1.71 6.37 -3.27
C SER A 117 0.57 5.36 -3.21
N SER A 118 -0.61 5.74 -3.69
CA SER A 118 -1.67 4.82 -4.04
C SER A 118 -1.59 4.48 -5.54
N SER A 119 -2.21 3.37 -5.92
CA SER A 119 -2.46 3.06 -7.33
C SER A 119 -3.34 4.14 -7.97
N ASN A 120 -3.15 4.38 -9.27
CA ASN A 120 -4.08 5.21 -10.06
C ASN A 120 -5.36 4.46 -10.46
N ASP A 121 -5.32 3.13 -10.42
CA ASP A 121 -6.48 2.28 -10.68
C ASP A 121 -7.34 2.13 -9.42
N LYS A 122 -8.66 2.18 -9.61
CA LYS A 122 -9.64 1.86 -8.57
C LYS A 122 -9.44 0.43 -8.05
N LEU A 123 -9.83 0.23 -6.80
CA LEU A 123 -10.06 -1.11 -6.29
C LEU A 123 -11.45 -1.58 -6.72
N LEU A 124 -11.56 -2.84 -7.14
CA LEU A 124 -12.79 -3.37 -7.72
C LEU A 124 -13.59 -4.19 -6.72
N PHE A 125 -14.91 -4.27 -6.89
CA PHE A 125 -15.76 -5.23 -6.20
C PHE A 125 -15.20 -6.66 -6.34
N ASP A 126 -15.16 -7.39 -5.22
CA ASP A 126 -14.54 -8.71 -5.07
C ASP A 126 -13.01 -8.75 -5.23
N GLU A 127 -12.34 -7.60 -5.35
CA GLU A 127 -10.88 -7.57 -5.33
C GLU A 127 -10.35 -8.06 -3.98
N GLU A 128 -9.47 -9.05 -4.04
CA GLU A 128 -8.75 -9.54 -2.88
C GLU A 128 -7.63 -8.57 -2.49
N VAL A 129 -7.59 -8.28 -1.20
CA VAL A 129 -6.55 -7.49 -0.55
C VAL A 129 -6.08 -8.21 0.72
N LEU A 130 -4.93 -7.81 1.25
CA LEU A 130 -4.43 -8.30 2.55
C LEU A 130 -4.61 -7.18 3.57
N ILE A 131 -5.24 -7.49 4.71
CA ILE A 131 -5.49 -6.50 5.75
C ILE A 131 -4.17 -6.24 6.49
N LEU A 132 -3.71 -5.00 6.47
CA LEU A 132 -2.45 -4.59 7.09
C LEU A 132 -2.64 -3.96 8.47
N TYR A 133 -3.70 -3.18 8.63
CA TYR A 133 -3.93 -2.45 9.87
C TYR A 133 -5.41 -2.11 10.02
N HIS A 134 -5.93 -2.14 11.25
CA HIS A 134 -7.26 -1.61 11.57
C HIS A 134 -7.11 -0.26 12.27
N ARG A 135 -7.58 0.79 11.60
CA ARG A 135 -7.61 2.15 12.10
C ARG A 135 -8.82 2.29 13.03
N ALA A 136 -8.57 2.36 14.34
CA ALA A 136 -9.61 2.71 15.28
C ALA A 136 -10.12 4.12 14.99
N PRO A 137 -11.44 4.37 15.11
CA PRO A 137 -11.99 5.69 14.92
C PRO A 137 -11.55 6.60 16.07
N ASP A 138 -10.93 7.74 15.77
CA ASP A 138 -10.57 8.76 16.77
C ASP A 138 -11.82 9.56 17.15
N THR A 139 -12.59 8.99 18.06
CA THR A 139 -13.89 9.54 18.47
C THR A 139 -13.79 10.53 19.62
N GLY A 140 -12.62 10.73 20.25
CA GLY A 140 -12.49 11.62 21.41
C GLY A 140 -13.50 11.36 22.54
N GLY A 141 -14.07 10.14 22.63
CA GLY A 141 -15.15 9.78 23.55
C GLY A 141 -16.58 10.00 23.05
N MET A 142 -16.78 10.62 21.88
CA MET A 142 -18.09 10.80 21.25
C MET A 142 -18.37 9.67 20.24
N VAL A 143 -19.17 8.69 20.64
CA VAL A 143 -19.61 7.60 19.76
C VAL A 143 -20.61 8.15 18.75
N VAL A 144 -20.13 8.57 17.57
CA VAL A 144 -21.01 8.85 16.43
C VAL A 144 -21.31 7.51 15.76
N SER A 145 -22.57 7.07 15.81
CA SER A 145 -23.03 5.90 15.05
C SER A 145 -22.75 6.13 13.56
N GLY A 146 -21.81 5.35 12.99
CA GLY A 146 -21.31 5.52 11.62
C GLY A 146 -19.84 5.96 11.54
N ALA A 147 -19.20 6.35 12.65
CA ALA A 147 -17.74 6.47 12.76
C ALA A 147 -17.11 5.07 12.85
N GLY A 148 -17.31 4.27 11.80
CA GLY A 148 -16.57 3.04 11.62
C GLY A 148 -15.09 3.38 11.46
N GLY A 149 -14.23 2.55 12.05
CA GLY A 149 -12.81 2.59 11.72
C GLY A 149 -12.58 2.31 10.23
N GLY A 150 -11.31 2.17 9.87
CA GLY A 150 -10.94 1.78 8.51
C GLY A 150 -9.91 0.67 8.51
N TYR A 151 -9.62 0.14 7.33
CA TYR A 151 -8.48 -0.73 7.12
C TYR A 151 -7.44 -0.04 6.26
N ASP A 152 -6.17 -0.26 6.56
CA ASP A 152 -5.14 -0.17 5.53
C ASP A 152 -4.93 -1.58 4.98
N VAL A 153 -4.80 -1.67 3.67
CA VAL A 153 -4.74 -2.93 2.94
C VAL A 153 -3.61 -2.92 1.91
N LEU A 154 -3.06 -4.10 1.62
CA LEU A 154 -2.11 -4.32 0.54
C LEU A 154 -2.83 -4.95 -0.65
N ARG A 155 -2.56 -4.45 -1.85
CA ARG A 155 -3.02 -5.04 -3.11
C ARG A 155 -1.97 -5.98 -3.69
N TRP A 156 -2.40 -6.88 -4.58
CA TRP A 156 -1.51 -7.81 -5.30
C TRP A 156 -0.42 -7.13 -6.14
N ASP A 157 -0.62 -5.86 -6.50
CA ASP A 157 0.35 -5.08 -7.26
C ASP A 157 1.48 -4.49 -6.40
N GLY A 158 1.41 -4.62 -5.07
CA GLY A 158 2.40 -4.04 -4.15
C GLY A 158 2.11 -2.62 -3.67
N THR A 159 0.94 -2.06 -3.99
CA THR A 159 0.47 -0.77 -3.48
C THR A 159 -0.40 -0.94 -2.23
N CYS A 160 -0.34 0.03 -1.32
CA CYS A 160 -1.28 0.12 -0.20
C CYS A 160 -2.49 1.00 -0.55
N ALA A 161 -3.62 0.69 0.07
CA ALA A 161 -4.82 1.52 0.04
C ALA A 161 -5.49 1.57 1.42
N SER A 162 -6.28 2.61 1.65
CA SER A 162 -7.08 2.79 2.85
C SER A 162 -8.56 2.64 2.50
N LEU A 163 -9.29 1.88 3.29
CA LEU A 163 -10.69 1.55 3.09
C LEU A 163 -11.48 1.84 4.38
N MET A 164 -12.77 2.06 4.24
CA MET A 164 -13.72 2.07 5.35
C MET A 164 -14.06 0.63 5.76
N THR A 165 -14.50 0.41 6.99
CA THR A 165 -14.79 -0.94 7.50
C THR A 165 -15.81 -1.67 6.62
N GLU A 166 -16.85 -1.00 6.16
CA GLU A 166 -17.92 -1.55 5.32
C GLU A 166 -17.52 -1.84 3.87
N GLU A 167 -16.35 -1.35 3.44
CA GLU A 167 -15.79 -1.60 2.12
C GLU A 167 -15.05 -2.94 2.05
N VAL A 168 -14.80 -3.58 3.20
CA VAL A 168 -14.07 -4.85 3.30
C VAL A 168 -14.94 -5.92 3.96
N ARG A 169 -14.97 -7.10 3.35
CA ARG A 169 -15.48 -8.33 3.96
C ARG A 169 -14.39 -9.38 4.02
N GLN A 170 -14.48 -10.29 4.98
CA GLN A 170 -13.52 -11.41 5.11
C GLN A 170 -14.03 -12.70 4.46
N HIS A 171 -15.33 -12.77 4.10
CA HIS A 171 -15.87 -13.90 3.38
C HIS A 171 -15.38 -13.92 1.94
N VAL A 172 -14.79 -15.05 1.54
CA VAL A 172 -14.23 -15.25 0.21
C VAL A 172 -15.35 -15.27 -0.85
N PRO A 173 -15.31 -14.39 -1.87
CA PRO A 173 -16.27 -14.43 -2.96
C PRO A 173 -16.05 -15.68 -3.85
N PRO A 174 -17.07 -16.12 -4.61
CA PRO A 174 -16.92 -17.28 -5.50
C PRO A 174 -15.82 -17.11 -6.55
N LYS A 175 -15.57 -15.88 -7.00
CA LYS A 175 -14.52 -15.54 -7.96
C LYS A 175 -13.85 -14.22 -7.57
N PRO A 176 -12.86 -14.26 -6.67
CA PRO A 176 -12.11 -13.06 -6.29
C PRO A 176 -11.42 -12.43 -7.49
N LYS A 177 -11.45 -11.11 -7.56
CA LYS A 177 -10.62 -10.31 -8.47
C LYS A 177 -9.30 -9.96 -7.77
N TYR A 178 -8.40 -9.32 -8.50
CA TYR A 178 -7.07 -8.97 -8.02
C TYR A 178 -6.52 -7.80 -8.83
N ALA A 179 -5.73 -6.97 -8.16
CA ALA A 179 -4.90 -5.97 -8.84
C ALA A 179 -3.92 -6.66 -9.82
N PRO A 180 -3.68 -6.09 -11.01
CA PRO A 180 -2.71 -6.64 -11.96
C PRO A 180 -1.30 -6.66 -11.36
N ILE A 181 -0.62 -7.81 -11.40
CA ILE A 181 0.77 -7.89 -10.96
C ILE A 181 1.67 -7.13 -11.96
N PRO A 182 2.45 -6.13 -11.52
CA PRO A 182 3.27 -5.30 -12.38
C PRO A 182 4.54 -6.07 -12.81
N TRP A 183 4.40 -6.97 -13.77
CA TRP A 183 5.44 -7.91 -14.21
C TRP A 183 6.83 -7.28 -14.41
N LYS A 184 6.90 -6.07 -14.98
CA LYS A 184 8.18 -5.37 -15.23
C LYS A 184 8.86 -4.86 -13.96
N SER A 185 8.08 -4.61 -12.90
CA SER A 185 8.55 -4.08 -11.63
C SER A 185 8.99 -5.16 -10.65
N LEU A 186 8.68 -6.43 -10.94
CA LEU A 186 9.18 -7.57 -10.15
C LEU A 186 10.70 -7.70 -10.28
N ASP A 187 11.34 -8.19 -9.23
CA ASP A 187 12.76 -8.54 -9.27
C ASP A 187 13.06 -9.59 -10.35
N GLU A 188 14.27 -9.55 -10.92
CA GLU A 188 14.69 -10.51 -11.96
C GLU A 188 14.58 -11.96 -11.50
N LYS A 189 15.11 -12.27 -10.31
CA LYS A 189 15.01 -13.60 -9.67
C LYS A 189 13.56 -14.10 -9.54
N THR A 190 12.62 -13.18 -9.28
CA THR A 190 11.19 -13.52 -9.13
C THR A 190 10.58 -13.84 -10.48
N ARG A 191 10.89 -13.03 -11.51
CA ARG A 191 10.46 -13.31 -12.89
C ARG A 191 11.03 -14.62 -13.41
N GLU A 192 12.30 -14.92 -13.12
CA GLU A 192 12.93 -16.18 -13.48
C GLU A 192 12.25 -17.38 -12.80
N ALA A 193 11.91 -17.27 -11.51
CA ALA A 193 11.18 -18.31 -10.79
C ALA A 193 9.82 -18.60 -11.42
N PHE A 194 9.07 -17.56 -11.81
CA PHE A 194 7.81 -17.72 -12.55
C PHE A 194 8.01 -18.34 -13.94
N GLN A 195 9.09 -17.99 -14.63
CA GLN A 195 9.40 -18.53 -15.96
C GLN A 195 9.85 -20.00 -15.90
N ALA A 196 10.43 -20.43 -14.78
CA ALA A 196 10.84 -21.81 -14.56
C ALA A 196 9.65 -22.76 -14.37
N ASP A 197 8.48 -22.26 -13.95
CA ASP A 197 7.25 -23.03 -13.91
C ASP A 197 6.71 -23.32 -15.32
N GLU A 198 6.29 -24.55 -15.58
CA GLU A 198 5.88 -24.98 -16.92
C GLU A 198 4.63 -24.22 -17.41
N LYS A 199 3.64 -23.99 -16.53
CA LYS A 199 2.37 -23.35 -16.91
C LYS A 199 2.56 -21.84 -17.05
N VAL A 200 3.18 -21.21 -16.06
CA VAL A 200 3.41 -19.77 -16.05
C VAL A 200 4.41 -19.38 -17.13
N GLY A 201 5.51 -20.12 -17.28
CA GLY A 201 6.54 -19.87 -18.30
C GLY A 201 5.99 -19.88 -19.73
N LYS A 202 5.06 -20.81 -20.05
CA LYS A 202 4.37 -20.83 -21.35
C LYS A 202 3.57 -19.55 -21.59
N ILE A 203 2.81 -19.09 -20.59
CA ILE A 203 1.98 -17.88 -20.70
C ILE A 203 2.86 -16.63 -20.80
N VAL A 204 3.96 -16.56 -20.04
CA VAL A 204 4.93 -15.45 -20.12
C VAL A 204 5.57 -15.39 -21.53
N ALA A 205 5.93 -16.53 -22.11
CA ALA A 205 6.46 -16.60 -23.47
C ALA A 205 5.43 -16.16 -24.52
N GLU A 206 4.17 -16.59 -24.37
CA GLU A 206 3.06 -16.16 -25.23
C GLU A 206 2.83 -14.65 -25.13
N ARG A 207 2.80 -14.11 -23.91
CA ARG A 207 2.68 -12.66 -23.68
C ARG A 207 3.80 -11.90 -24.38
N ARG A 208 5.05 -12.36 -24.26
CA ARG A 208 6.19 -11.71 -24.91
C ARG A 208 6.01 -11.67 -26.43
N LYS A 209 5.50 -12.75 -27.02
CA LYS A 209 5.23 -12.86 -28.46
C LYS A 209 4.10 -11.93 -28.91
N GLU A 210 2.98 -11.92 -28.20
CA GLU A 210 1.78 -11.17 -28.60
C GLU A 210 1.89 -9.67 -28.30
N CYS A 211 2.50 -9.30 -27.16
CA CYS A 211 2.63 -7.92 -26.73
C CYS A 211 3.88 -7.22 -27.26
N LYS A 212 4.88 -7.95 -27.77
CA LYS A 212 6.15 -7.41 -28.31
C LYS A 212 6.85 -6.35 -27.42
N GLY A 213 6.65 -6.43 -26.10
CA GLY A 213 7.21 -5.47 -25.13
C GLY A 213 6.41 -4.18 -24.93
N ALA A 214 5.30 -3.98 -25.66
CA ALA A 214 4.39 -2.87 -25.47
C ALA A 214 3.82 -2.91 -24.04
N THR A 215 3.90 -1.77 -23.35
CA THR A 215 3.34 -1.60 -22.00
C THR A 215 2.54 -0.34 -21.81
N MET A 216 2.42 0.48 -22.84
CA MET A 216 1.60 1.69 -22.85
C MET A 216 1.01 1.88 -24.24
N GLY A 217 -0.19 2.46 -24.32
CA GLY A 217 -0.91 2.69 -25.58
C GLY A 217 -1.85 1.55 -25.97
N ALA A 218 -2.53 1.72 -27.12
CA ALA A 218 -3.45 0.73 -27.66
C ALA A 218 -2.69 -0.55 -28.05
N VAL A 219 -2.73 -1.55 -27.18
CA VAL A 219 -2.24 -2.90 -27.47
C VAL A 219 -3.33 -3.70 -28.21
N SER A 220 -2.95 -4.81 -28.84
CA SER A 220 -3.93 -5.69 -29.46
C SER A 220 -4.83 -6.33 -28.40
N ALA A 221 -6.09 -6.61 -28.73
CA ALA A 221 -7.01 -7.35 -27.84
C ALA A 221 -6.44 -8.72 -27.42
N LYS A 222 -5.58 -9.32 -28.26
CA LYS A 222 -4.85 -10.55 -27.92
C LYS A 222 -3.83 -10.30 -26.81
N CYS A 223 -3.05 -9.23 -26.90
CA CYS A 223 -2.10 -8.87 -25.86
C CYS A 223 -2.82 -8.63 -24.52
N GLU A 224 -3.92 -7.87 -24.49
CA GLU A 224 -4.69 -7.65 -23.25
C GLU A 224 -5.22 -8.95 -22.65
N LYS A 225 -5.71 -9.87 -23.51
CA LYS A 225 -6.21 -11.17 -23.06
C LYS A 225 -5.09 -12.00 -22.43
N VAL A 226 -3.94 -12.09 -23.09
CA VAL A 226 -2.79 -12.86 -22.59
C VAL A 226 -2.19 -12.21 -21.33
N ASP A 227 -2.19 -10.88 -21.24
CA ASP A 227 -1.77 -10.16 -20.03
C ASP A 227 -2.66 -10.48 -18.82
N LYS A 228 -3.99 -10.48 -19.00
CA LYS A 228 -4.95 -10.93 -17.98
C LYS A 228 -4.74 -12.39 -17.60
N GLN A 229 -4.50 -13.27 -18.58
CA GLN A 229 -4.20 -14.68 -18.31
C GLN A 229 -2.89 -14.87 -17.56
N MET A 230 -1.86 -14.07 -17.87
CA MET A 230 -0.60 -14.07 -17.14
C MET A 230 -0.83 -13.67 -15.68
N GLY A 231 -1.51 -12.55 -15.42
CA GLY A 231 -1.82 -12.11 -14.06
C GLY A 231 -2.55 -13.19 -13.25
N ALA A 232 -3.56 -13.83 -13.86
CA ALA A 232 -4.27 -14.95 -13.24
C ALA A 232 -3.34 -16.13 -12.90
N ALA A 233 -2.48 -16.53 -13.84
CA ALA A 233 -1.57 -17.65 -13.65
C ALA A 233 -0.51 -17.39 -12.57
N LEU A 234 0.02 -16.16 -12.49
CA LEU A 234 0.95 -15.76 -11.43
C LEU A 234 0.30 -15.89 -10.04
N ILE A 235 -0.94 -15.40 -9.90
CA ILE A 235 -1.69 -15.48 -8.63
C ILE A 235 -2.02 -16.92 -8.27
N GLU A 236 -2.44 -17.73 -9.24
CA GLU A 236 -2.66 -19.17 -9.03
C GLU A 236 -1.38 -19.88 -8.58
N TYR A 237 -0.23 -19.55 -9.16
CA TYR A 237 1.07 -20.10 -8.75
C TYR A 237 1.39 -19.75 -7.29
N VAL A 238 1.27 -18.47 -6.91
CA VAL A 238 1.54 -18.01 -5.54
C VAL A 238 0.57 -18.63 -4.53
N ARG A 239 -0.73 -18.66 -4.83
CA ARG A 239 -1.76 -19.31 -4.00
C ARG A 239 -1.63 -20.83 -3.94
N GLY A 240 -1.09 -21.44 -5.00
CA GLY A 240 -0.79 -22.86 -5.07
C GLY A 240 0.35 -23.30 -4.17
N GLY A 241 1.18 -22.34 -3.72
CA GLY A 241 2.41 -22.60 -2.97
C GLY A 241 3.63 -22.77 -3.88
N GLY A 242 3.61 -22.17 -5.07
CA GLY A 242 4.77 -22.10 -5.95
C GLY A 242 5.95 -21.42 -5.26
N ALA A 243 7.15 -21.93 -5.50
CA ALA A 243 8.36 -21.41 -4.87
C ALA A 243 8.73 -20.06 -5.51
N LEU A 244 8.82 -19.02 -4.68
CA LEU A 244 9.36 -17.73 -5.05
C LEU A 244 10.60 -17.43 -4.18
N PRO A 245 11.61 -16.73 -4.72
CA PRO A 245 12.73 -16.30 -3.92
C PRO A 245 12.26 -15.33 -2.83
N ALA A 246 12.91 -15.36 -1.67
CA ALA A 246 12.66 -14.38 -0.62
C ALA A 246 12.93 -12.96 -1.17
N PRO A 247 11.99 -12.00 -1.03
CA PRO A 247 12.24 -10.64 -1.45
C PRO A 247 13.31 -9.98 -0.60
N GLY A 248 13.92 -8.90 -1.12
CA GLY A 248 14.84 -8.08 -0.33
C GLY A 248 14.14 -7.38 0.85
N PRO A 249 14.90 -6.89 1.84
CA PRO A 249 14.35 -6.06 2.91
C PRO A 249 13.71 -4.78 2.34
N LEU A 250 12.70 -4.26 3.04
CA LEU A 250 12.14 -2.94 2.73
C LEU A 250 13.22 -1.86 2.87
N LYS A 251 13.14 -0.82 2.03
CA LYS A 251 14.09 0.30 2.07
C LYS A 251 13.69 1.31 3.15
#